data_AF-A0A352IRE4-F1
#
_entry.id   AF-A0A352IRE4-F1
#
_cell.length_a   1.000
_cell.length_b   1.000
_cell.length_c   1.000
_cell.angle_alpha   90.00
_cell.angle_beta   90.00
_cell.angle_gamma   90.00
#
_symmetry.space_group_name_H-M   'P 1'
#
loop_
_entity.id
_entity.type
_entity.pdbx_description
1 polymer ?
#
loop_
_entity_poly.entity_id
_entity_poly.type
_entity_poly.pdbx_seq_one_letter_code
_entity_poly.pdbx_strand_id
1 'polypeptide(L)' 'MTNQIYSEVTASISELKKNPMAAVDSGEGFPIVVLNRNKPAFYCVPAEIYEAML' A
#
# COMPACT_ATOMS: atom_id res chain seq x y z
N MET A 1 19.23 -7.28 -3.07
CA MET A 1 18.10 -8.23 -3.01
C MET A 1 16.95 -7.59 -3.74
N THR A 2 16.42 -8.27 -4.75
CA THR A 2 15.22 -7.87 -5.49
C THR A 2 14.01 -8.37 -4.73
N ASN A 3 13.10 -7.46 -4.35
CA ASN A 3 11.84 -7.83 -3.72
C ASN A 3 10.74 -7.78 -4.78
N GLN A 4 9.99 -8.86 -4.91
CA GLN A 4 8.84 -8.90 -5.80
C GLN A 4 7.70 -8.09 -5.16
N ILE A 5 7.16 -7.15 -5.94
CA ILE A 5 6.05 -6.28 -5.54
C ILE A 5 4.80 -6.75 -6.30
N TYR A 6 3.69 -6.92 -5.58
CA TYR A 6 2.40 -7.39 -6.10
C TYR A 6 1.34 -6.28 -6.16
N SER A 7 1.79 -5.03 -6.20
CA SER A 7 0.97 -3.83 -6.29
C SER A 7 1.58 -2.90 -7.32
N GLU A 8 0.75 -2.32 -8.18
CA GLU A 8 1.19 -1.34 -9.17
C GLU A 8 1.44 0.04 -8.54
N VAL A 9 0.82 0.30 -7.37
CA VAL A 9 0.95 1.55 -6.63
C VAL A 9 1.80 1.34 -5.40
N THR A 10 2.70 2.30 -5.15
CA THR A 10 3.57 2.32 -3.95
C THR A 10 3.39 3.63 -3.19
N ALA A 11 3.36 3.55 -1.86
CA ALA A 11 3.45 4.70 -0.98
C ALA A 11 4.63 4.54 -0.02
N SER A 12 5.25 5.63 0.39
CA SER A 12 6.25 5.60 1.47
C SER A 12 5.58 5.60 2.84
N ILE A 13 6.26 5.04 3.85
CA ILE A 13 5.79 5.09 5.23
C ILE A 13 5.70 6.53 5.76
N SER A 14 6.43 7.47 5.16
CA SER A 14 6.36 8.89 5.50
C SER A 14 5.09 9.53 4.95
N GLU A 15 4.68 9.21 3.72
CA GLU A 15 3.41 9.67 3.14
C GLU A 15 2.22 9.11 3.91
N LEU A 16 2.24 7.81 4.21
CA LEU A 16 1.19 7.17 5.00
C LEU A 16 1.04 7.81 6.38
N LYS A 17 2.14 8.14 7.05
CA LYS A 17 2.11 8.84 8.36
C LYS A 17 1.60 10.27 8.26
N LYS A 18 1.88 10.96 7.15
CA LYS A 18 1.48 12.35 6.94
C LYS A 18 -0.01 12.47 6.68
N ASN A 19 -0.55 11.63 5.80
CA ASN A 19 -1.97 11.56 5.51
C ASN A 19 -2.33 10.14 5.06
N PRO A 20 -2.83 9.29 5.99
CA PRO A 20 -3.09 7.89 5.69
C PRO A 20 -4.20 7.73 4.65
N MET A 21 -5.24 8.56 4.69
CA MET A 21 -6.35 8.48 3.73
C MET A 21 -5.86 8.80 2.31
N ALA A 22 -5.13 9.90 2.13
CA ALA A 22 -4.61 10.26 0.81
C ALA A 22 -3.61 9.21 0.27
N ALA A 23 -2.82 8.57 1.14
CA ALA A 23 -1.93 7.50 0.73
C ALA A 23 -2.71 6.27 0.25
N VAL A 24 -3.78 5.87 0.95
CA VAL A 24 -4.64 4.75 0.54
C VAL A 24 -5.42 5.08 -0.73
N ASP A 25 -5.97 6.30 -0.83
CA ASP A 25 -6.75 6.75 -2.00
C ASP A 25 -5.91 6.79 -3.28
N SER A 26 -4.57 6.91 -3.18
CA SER A 26 -3.67 6.79 -4.34
C SER A 26 -3.71 5.44 -5.03
N GLY A 27 -4.21 4.41 -4.33
CA GLY A 27 -4.45 3.07 -4.88
C GLY A 27 -5.71 2.97 -5.73
N GLU A 28 -6.57 4.00 -5.76
CA GLU A 28 -7.81 4.01 -6.56
C GLU A 28 -8.70 2.77 -6.33
N GLY A 29 -8.78 2.30 -5.08
CA GLY A 29 -9.53 1.09 -4.71
C GLY A 29 -8.77 -0.23 -4.89
N PHE A 30 -7.53 -0.18 -5.37
CA PHE A 30 -6.62 -1.33 -5.42
C PHE A 30 -5.67 -1.35 -4.22
N PRO A 31 -5.08 -2.51 -3.88
CA PRO A 31 -4.02 -2.61 -2.89
C PRO A 31 -2.83 -1.71 -3.23
N ILE A 32 -2.18 -1.17 -2.21
CA ILE A 32 -0.91 -0.43 -2.33
C ILE A 32 0.19 -1.14 -1.54
N VAL A 33 1.45 -1.03 -1.98
CA VAL A 33 2.60 -1.44 -1.16
C VAL A 33 3.17 -0.25 -0.42
N VAL A 34 3.38 -0.39 0.89
CA VAL A 34 4.00 0.63 1.73
C VAL A 34 5.49 0.32 1.89
N LEU A 35 6.33 1.27 1.51
CA LEU A 35 7.79 1.16 1.56
C LEU A 35 8.35 1.86 2.81
N ASN A 36 9.28 1.19 3.50
CA ASN A 36 10.11 1.78 4.54
C ASN A 36 11.58 1.69 4.13
N ARG A 37 12.25 2.84 3.96
CA ARG A 37 13.64 2.92 3.46
C ARG A 37 13.83 2.09 2.17
N ASN A 38 12.93 2.28 1.21
CA ASN A 38 12.90 1.58 -0.09
C ASN A 38 12.76 0.05 -0.01
N LYS A 39 12.30 -0.47 1.14
CA LYS A 39 11.96 -1.89 1.30
C LYS A 39 10.45 -2.03 1.52
N PRO A 40 9.77 -2.99 0.87
CA PRO A 40 8.38 -3.31 1.16
C PRO A 40 8.23 -3.65 2.64
N ALA A 41 7.37 -2.93 3.34
CA ALA A 41 7.08 -3.15 4.75
C ALA A 41 5.77 -3.95 4.91
N PHE A 42 4.72 -3.55 4.20
CA PHE A 42 3.42 -4.21 4.19
C PHE A 42 2.61 -3.79 2.96
N TYR A 43 1.55 -4.53 2.66
CA TYR A 43 0.50 -4.10 1.74
C TYR A 43 -0.63 -3.47 2.54
N CYS A 44 -1.18 -2.37 2.04
CA CYS A 44 -2.45 -1.84 2.51
C CYS A 44 -3.52 -2.26 1.49
N VAL A 45 -4.49 -3.06 1.96
CA VAL A 45 -5.58 -3.58 1.15
C VAL A 45 -6.85 -2.83 1.56
N PRO A 46 -7.60 -2.23 0.63
CA PRO A 46 -8.89 -1.59 0.93
C PRO A 46 -9.86 -2.58 1.58
N ALA A 47 -10.72 -2.08 2.48
CA ALA A 47 -11.63 -2.91 3.25
C ALA A 47 -12.51 -3.81 2.36
N GLU A 48 -13.13 -3.23 1.33
CA GLU A 48 -13.98 -3.94 0.37
C GLU A 48 -13.24 -5.10 -0.32
N ILE A 49 -11.98 -4.89 -0.68
CA ILE A 49 -11.14 -5.93 -1.31
C ILE A 49 -10.77 -7.01 -0.30
N TYR A 50 -10.38 -6.62 0.92
CA TYR A 50 -10.03 -7.58 1.96
C TYR A 50 -11.24 -8.44 2.37
N GLU A 51 -12.42 -7.84 2.49
CA GLU A 51 -13.67 -8.53 2.78
C GLU A 51 -14.05 -9.52 1.66
N ALA A 52 -13.83 -9.16 0.40
CA ALA A 52 -14.08 -10.05 -0.74
C ALA A 52 -13.12 -11.25 -0.84
N MET A 53 -12.00 -11.24 -0.10
CA MET A 53 -11.04 -12.36 -0.02
C MET A 53 -11.39 -13.39 1.05
N LEU A 54 -12.29 -13.07 1.99
CA LEU A 54 -12.72 -13.93 3.10
C LEU A 54 -13.89 -14.83 2.71
#